data_AF-A0A4T0P5R8-F1
#
_entry.id   AF-A0A4T0P5R8-F1
#
_cell.length_a   1.000
_cell.length_b   1.000
_cell.length_c   1.000
_cell.angle_alpha   90.00
_cell.angle_beta   90.00
_cell.angle_gamma   90.00
#
_symmetry.space_group_name_H-M   'P 1'
#
loop_
_entity.id
_entity.type
_entity.pdbx_description
1 polymer ?
#
loop_
_entity_poly.entity_id
_entity_poly.type
_entity_poly.pdbx_seq_one_letter_code
_entity_poly.pdbx_strand_id
1 'polypeptide(L)'
;MSRRYNKGIGSLQHHHNATAYQNLSNNINDNQLQAVKQQLDVFKDYLKEFSIKHRKDIESNVEFRNRFTQMCATIGVDPLNIARGISDFYLSLAVQLVDMCISTTTLTGGLVRLSDILKALSIKRNTEITLSDIQKAIKILQPLHDNQHLYEIIPINQILYLRSQPKELNNDQMLLLTSASTNNGWVDQSLLQSNGWSIDRARNSLRQAVMDDGIVWIDNQEPQIKYYFPALFQGVVNTVV
;
A
#
# COMPACT_ATOMS: atom_id res chain seq x y z
N MET A 1 -66.13 -23.50 31.15
CA MET A 1 -65.50 -22.17 31.01
C MET A 1 -64.71 -22.10 29.72
N SER A 2 -64.89 -21.00 29.00
CA SER A 2 -63.95 -20.34 28.07
C SER A 2 -63.59 -20.94 26.70
N ARG A 3 -64.21 -20.31 25.69
CA ARG A 3 -63.67 -19.80 24.41
C ARG A 3 -63.06 -20.79 23.41
N ARG A 4 -63.95 -21.39 22.60
CA ARG A 4 -63.64 -21.70 21.19
C ARG A 4 -63.47 -20.37 20.43
N TYR A 5 -62.24 -20.01 20.10
CA TYR A 5 -61.96 -18.94 19.16
C TYR A 5 -62.45 -19.38 17.77
N ASN A 6 -63.67 -18.99 17.40
CA ASN A 6 -64.11 -19.01 16.01
C ASN A 6 -63.27 -17.98 15.25
N LYS A 7 -62.14 -18.42 14.69
CA LYS A 7 -61.48 -17.69 13.60
C LYS A 7 -62.40 -17.79 12.39
N GLY A 8 -63.27 -16.79 12.22
CA GLY A 8 -64.25 -16.74 11.14
C GLY A 8 -63.61 -16.65 9.76
N ILE A 9 -64.39 -16.92 8.71
CA ILE A 9 -64.00 -16.85 7.29
C ILE A 9 -63.31 -15.52 6.94
N GLY A 10 -63.69 -14.41 7.59
CA GLY A 10 -63.00 -13.12 7.44
C GLY A 10 -61.53 -13.12 7.89
N SER A 11 -61.14 -13.94 8.88
CA SER A 11 -59.74 -14.08 9.31
C SER A 11 -58.89 -14.86 8.30
N LEU A 12 -59.50 -15.81 7.57
CA LEU A 12 -58.86 -16.52 6.45
C LEU A 12 -58.71 -15.57 5.25
N GLN A 13 -59.73 -14.76 4.95
CA GLN A 13 -59.66 -13.74 3.90
C GLN A 13 -58.57 -12.69 4.21
N HIS A 14 -58.47 -12.24 5.47
CA HIS A 14 -57.41 -11.34 5.91
C HIS A 14 -56.02 -11.97 5.82
N HIS A 15 -55.86 -13.25 6.20
CA HIS A 15 -54.60 -13.95 6.04
C HIS A 15 -54.21 -14.11 4.56
N HIS A 16 -55.17 -14.49 3.71
CA HIS A 16 -54.95 -14.63 2.27
C HIS A 16 -54.55 -13.30 1.63
N ASN A 17 -55.26 -12.23 1.97
CA ASN A 17 -54.93 -10.88 1.51
C ASN A 17 -53.56 -10.43 2.04
N ALA A 18 -53.23 -10.69 3.32
CA ALA A 18 -51.92 -10.37 3.89
C ALA A 18 -50.79 -11.10 3.16
N THR A 19 -50.96 -12.39 2.83
CA THR A 19 -49.98 -13.14 2.03
C THR A 19 -49.85 -12.61 0.59
N ALA A 20 -50.97 -12.21 -0.02
CA ALA A 20 -50.96 -11.61 -1.36
C ALA A 20 -50.24 -10.25 -1.37
N TYR A 21 -50.48 -9.40 -0.37
CA TYR A 21 -49.77 -8.12 -0.22
C TYR A 21 -48.28 -8.32 0.07
N GLN A 22 -47.91 -9.31 0.88
CA GLN A 22 -46.50 -9.66 1.11
C GLN A 22 -45.82 -10.14 -0.18
N ASN A 23 -46.46 -11.02 -0.95
CA ASN A 23 -45.91 -11.52 -2.21
C ASN A 23 -45.78 -10.41 -3.26
N LEU A 24 -46.75 -9.50 -3.33
CA LEU A 24 -46.68 -8.33 -4.20
C LEU A 24 -45.54 -7.39 -3.76
N SER A 25 -45.41 -7.12 -2.46
CA SER A 25 -44.32 -6.30 -1.92
C SER A 25 -42.94 -6.93 -2.21
N ASN A 26 -42.81 -8.24 -2.06
CA ASN A 26 -41.56 -8.94 -2.38
C ASN A 26 -41.26 -8.86 -3.89
N ASN A 27 -42.24 -9.09 -4.75
CA ASN A 27 -42.06 -8.93 -6.20
C ASN A 27 -41.66 -7.50 -6.60
N ILE A 28 -42.29 -6.48 -6.00
CA ILE A 28 -41.94 -5.08 -6.27
C ILE A 28 -40.50 -4.80 -5.83
N ASN A 29 -40.11 -5.26 -4.64
CA ASN A 29 -38.74 -5.10 -4.14
C ASN A 29 -37.72 -5.84 -5.02
N ASP A 30 -38.03 -7.07 -5.44
CA ASP A 30 -37.15 -7.87 -6.30
C ASP A 30 -36.97 -7.19 -7.67
N ASN A 31 -38.05 -6.66 -8.25
CA ASN A 31 -38.00 -5.90 -9.49
C ASN A 31 -37.16 -4.62 -9.35
N GLN A 32 -37.33 -3.88 -8.24
CA GLN A 32 -36.52 -2.69 -7.95
C GLN A 32 -35.04 -3.06 -7.78
N LEU A 33 -34.72 -4.12 -7.05
CA LEU A 33 -33.35 -4.60 -6.87
C LEU A 33 -32.74 -5.04 -8.20
N GLN A 34 -33.50 -5.71 -9.05
CA GLN A 34 -33.03 -6.12 -10.38
C GLN A 34 -32.76 -4.91 -11.28
N ALA A 35 -33.63 -3.90 -11.26
CA ALA A 35 -33.44 -2.67 -12.01
C ALA A 35 -32.18 -1.92 -11.54
N VAL A 36 -31.96 -1.81 -10.23
CA VAL A 36 -30.74 -1.18 -9.67
C VAL A 36 -29.49 -1.96 -10.07
N LYS A 37 -29.51 -3.30 -10.01
CA LYS A 37 -28.39 -4.14 -10.47
C LYS A 37 -28.04 -3.90 -11.94
N GLN A 38 -29.05 -3.86 -12.81
CA GLN A 38 -28.85 -3.58 -14.24
C GLN A 38 -28.24 -2.19 -14.46
N GLN A 39 -28.72 -1.17 -13.74
CA GLN A 39 -28.16 0.18 -13.83
C GLN A 39 -26.70 0.23 -13.34
N LEU A 40 -26.36 -0.50 -12.27
CA LEU A 40 -24.98 -0.60 -11.80
C LEU A 40 -24.06 -1.26 -12.83
N ASP A 41 -24.53 -2.29 -13.54
CA ASP A 41 -23.72 -2.95 -14.55
C ASP A 41 -23.51 -2.06 -15.79
N VAL A 42 -24.56 -1.37 -16.25
CA VAL A 42 -24.43 -0.35 -17.31
C VAL A 42 -23.45 0.74 -16.89
N PHE A 43 -23.52 1.20 -15.65
CA PHE A 43 -22.61 2.21 -15.13
C PHE A 43 -21.15 1.73 -15.07
N LYS A 44 -20.91 0.48 -14.65
CA LYS A 44 -19.56 -0.12 -14.68
C LYS A 44 -18.99 -0.13 -16.10
N ASP A 45 -19.80 -0.46 -17.10
CA ASP A 45 -19.34 -0.47 -18.49
C ASP A 45 -19.04 0.94 -19.01
N TYR A 46 -19.83 1.94 -18.62
CA TYR A 46 -19.49 3.35 -18.87
C TYR A 46 -18.17 3.76 -18.20
N LEU A 47 -17.92 3.36 -16.95
CA LEU A 47 -16.65 3.63 -16.27
C LEU A 47 -15.46 2.98 -17.00
N LYS A 48 -15.63 1.76 -17.51
CA LYS A 48 -14.60 1.07 -18.31
C LYS A 48 -14.26 1.86 -19.56
N GLU A 49 -15.26 2.17 -20.37
CA GLU A 49 -15.11 2.93 -21.61
C GLU A 49 -14.50 4.31 -21.35
N PHE A 50 -14.98 5.00 -20.31
CA PHE A 50 -14.44 6.29 -19.89
C PHE A 50 -12.96 6.20 -19.53
N SER A 51 -12.55 5.17 -18.79
CA SER A 51 -11.14 4.99 -18.39
C SER A 51 -10.21 4.75 -19.58
N ILE A 52 -10.70 4.10 -20.63
CA ILE A 52 -9.92 3.84 -21.84
C ILE A 52 -9.82 5.12 -22.66
N LYS A 53 -10.96 5.81 -22.87
CA LYS A 53 -11.03 7.04 -23.65
C LYS A 53 -10.19 8.17 -23.06
N HIS A 54 -10.20 8.31 -21.73
CA HIS A 54 -9.51 9.36 -20.99
C HIS A 54 -8.21 8.89 -20.34
N ARG A 55 -7.62 7.79 -20.83
CA ARG A 55 -6.41 7.20 -20.25
C ARG A 55 -5.28 8.21 -20.04
N LYS A 56 -4.96 9.02 -21.06
CA LYS A 56 -3.87 10.01 -20.97
C LYS A 56 -4.13 11.02 -19.86
N ASP A 57 -5.36 11.51 -19.75
CA ASP A 57 -5.75 12.49 -18.74
C ASP A 57 -5.64 11.90 -17.32
N ILE A 58 -6.04 10.64 -17.16
CA ILE A 58 -5.88 9.87 -15.92
C ILE A 58 -4.41 9.71 -15.57
N GLU A 59 -3.56 9.40 -16.54
CA GLU A 59 -2.14 9.19 -16.32
C GLU A 59 -1.39 10.49 -15.99
N SER A 60 -1.77 11.62 -16.61
CA SER A 60 -1.06 12.89 -16.47
C SER A 60 -1.56 13.78 -15.33
N ASN A 61 -2.85 13.71 -14.96
CA ASN A 61 -3.45 14.61 -13.98
C ASN A 61 -3.86 13.89 -12.69
N VAL A 62 -3.18 14.23 -11.59
CA VAL A 62 -3.41 13.66 -10.25
C VAL A 62 -4.82 13.95 -9.73
N GLU A 63 -5.33 15.17 -9.90
CA GLU A 63 -6.66 15.54 -9.44
C GLU A 63 -7.72 14.71 -10.17
N PHE A 64 -7.60 14.62 -11.50
CA PHE A 64 -8.52 13.84 -12.31
C PHE A 64 -8.50 12.34 -11.94
N ARG A 65 -7.29 11.77 -11.79
CA ARG A 65 -7.09 10.39 -11.33
C ARG A 65 -7.77 10.14 -9.99
N ASN A 66 -7.60 11.05 -9.03
CA ASN A 66 -8.19 10.94 -7.69
C ASN A 66 -9.72 11.02 -7.74
N ARG A 67 -10.28 11.95 -8.51
CA ARG A 67 -11.74 12.07 -8.68
C ARG A 67 -12.34 10.82 -9.31
N PHE A 68 -11.71 10.28 -10.36
CA PHE A 68 -12.18 9.03 -10.98
C PHE A 68 -12.11 7.84 -10.00
N THR A 69 -11.02 7.73 -9.25
CA THR A 69 -10.84 6.68 -8.23
C THR A 69 -11.90 6.79 -7.13
N GLN A 70 -12.21 8.00 -6.66
CA GLN A 70 -13.27 8.26 -5.69
C GLN A 70 -14.64 7.84 -6.22
N MET A 71 -14.95 8.16 -7.48
CA MET A 71 -16.20 7.77 -8.13
C MET A 71 -16.38 6.24 -8.18
N CYS A 72 -15.30 5.50 -8.49
CA CYS A 72 -15.32 4.04 -8.42
C CYS A 72 -15.59 3.53 -6.99
N ALA A 73 -14.92 4.12 -6.00
CA ALA A 73 -15.09 3.75 -4.60
C ALA A 73 -16.50 4.01 -4.06
N THR A 74 -17.16 5.12 -4.45
CA THR A 74 -18.53 5.44 -4.04
C THR A 74 -19.54 4.36 -4.46
N ILE A 75 -19.25 3.65 -5.54
CA ILE A 75 -20.13 2.60 -6.10
C ILE A 75 -19.74 1.22 -5.57
N GLY A 76 -18.71 1.14 -4.72
CA GLY A 76 -18.20 -0.12 -4.19
C GLY A 76 -17.40 -0.92 -5.23
N VAL A 77 -16.87 -0.24 -6.24
CA VAL A 77 -16.07 -0.83 -7.31
C VAL A 77 -14.59 -0.56 -7.05
N ASP A 78 -13.76 -1.60 -7.09
CA ASP A 78 -12.30 -1.43 -7.09
C ASP A 78 -11.86 -0.92 -8.48
N PRO A 79 -11.32 0.31 -8.60
CA PRO A 79 -10.89 0.87 -9.88
C PRO A 79 -9.80 0.02 -10.55
N LEU A 80 -9.00 -0.74 -9.79
CA LEU A 80 -7.96 -1.61 -10.33
C LEU A 80 -8.51 -2.81 -11.11
N ASN A 81 -9.70 -3.27 -10.73
CA ASN A 81 -10.34 -4.46 -11.33
C ASN A 81 -11.24 -4.11 -12.52
N ILE A 82 -11.77 -2.89 -12.56
CA ILE A 82 -12.76 -2.50 -13.57
C ILE A 82 -12.13 -1.64 -14.66
N ALA A 83 -11.29 -0.66 -14.33
CA ALA A 83 -10.80 0.33 -15.29
C ALA A 83 -9.42 -0.07 -15.82
N ARG A 84 -9.37 -0.72 -17.00
CA ARG A 84 -8.09 -1.12 -17.65
C ARG A 84 -7.10 0.04 -17.79
N GLY A 85 -7.55 1.25 -18.14
CA GLY A 85 -6.66 2.42 -18.25
C GLY A 85 -5.96 2.78 -16.94
N ILE A 86 -6.63 2.63 -15.80
CA ILE A 86 -6.08 2.87 -14.47
C ILE A 86 -5.23 1.69 -13.99
N SER A 87 -5.69 0.48 -14.27
CA SER A 87 -4.95 -0.74 -13.97
C SER A 87 -3.59 -0.71 -14.65
N ASP A 88 -3.52 -0.36 -15.93
CA ASP A 88 -2.27 -0.25 -16.68
C ASP A 88 -1.33 0.82 -16.11
N PHE A 89 -1.88 1.97 -15.69
CA PHE A 89 -1.08 3.00 -15.02
C PHE A 89 -0.42 2.44 -13.76
N TYR A 90 -1.20 1.84 -12.86
CA TYR A 90 -0.67 1.33 -11.59
C TYR A 90 0.20 0.08 -11.74
N LEU A 91 -0.06 -0.78 -12.73
CA LEU A 91 0.82 -1.88 -13.12
C LEU A 91 2.17 -1.35 -13.61
N SER A 92 2.17 -0.34 -14.49
CA SER A 92 3.41 0.29 -14.95
C SER A 92 4.18 0.96 -13.81
N LEU A 93 3.47 1.58 -12.86
CA LEU A 93 4.06 2.20 -11.67
C LEU A 93 4.66 1.14 -10.75
N ALA A 94 3.97 0.02 -10.55
CA ALA A 94 4.43 -1.11 -9.76
C ALA A 94 5.72 -1.72 -10.34
N VAL A 95 5.79 -1.93 -11.66
CA VAL A 95 7.02 -2.42 -12.31
C VAL A 95 8.17 -1.45 -12.10
N GLN A 96 7.95 -0.14 -12.27
CA GLN A 96 9.00 0.87 -12.04
C GLN A 96 9.44 0.91 -10.57
N LEU A 97 8.52 0.71 -9.63
CA LEU A 97 8.83 0.64 -8.21
C LEU A 97 9.74 -0.56 -7.91
N VAL A 98 9.42 -1.74 -8.43
CA VAL A 98 10.23 -2.95 -8.31
C VAL A 98 11.64 -2.72 -8.87
N ASP A 99 11.72 -2.14 -10.07
CA ASP A 99 12.99 -1.87 -10.75
C ASP A 99 13.90 -0.93 -9.93
N MET A 100 13.32 0.13 -9.33
CA MET A 100 14.04 1.02 -8.42
C MET A 100 14.49 0.30 -7.14
N CYS A 101 13.62 -0.53 -6.55
CA CYS A 101 13.97 -1.33 -5.37
C CYS A 101 15.13 -2.28 -5.65
N ILE A 102 15.09 -3.03 -6.75
CA ILE A 102 16.16 -3.95 -7.14
C ILE A 102 17.47 -3.18 -7.35
N SER A 103 17.43 -2.08 -8.07
CA SER A 103 18.61 -1.26 -8.38
C SER A 103 19.28 -0.71 -7.10
N THR A 104 18.48 -0.29 -6.12
CA THR A 104 18.97 0.29 -4.86
C THR A 104 19.30 -0.74 -3.77
N THR A 105 18.86 -1.99 -3.93
CA THR A 105 19.01 -3.05 -2.91
C THR A 105 20.47 -3.29 -2.54
N THR A 106 21.39 -3.26 -3.51
CA THR A 106 22.83 -3.48 -3.26
C THR A 106 23.47 -2.39 -2.41
N LEU A 107 22.92 -1.18 -2.44
CA LEU A 107 23.44 -0.05 -1.67
C LEU A 107 22.77 0.04 -0.29
N THR A 108 21.45 -0.14 -0.21
CA THR A 108 20.69 0.16 1.00
C THR A 108 20.22 -1.07 1.78
N GLY A 109 20.50 -2.27 1.29
CA GLY A 109 19.97 -3.52 1.85
C GLY A 109 18.45 -3.65 1.71
N GLY A 110 17.85 -2.92 0.76
CA GLY A 110 16.41 -2.95 0.48
C GLY A 110 15.55 -2.04 1.35
N LEU A 111 16.15 -1.04 2.00
CA LEU A 111 15.44 0.05 2.66
C LEU A 111 15.66 1.36 1.92
N VAL A 112 14.58 2.02 1.50
CA VAL A 112 14.69 3.27 0.74
C VAL A 112 13.69 4.28 1.25
N ARG A 113 14.08 5.55 1.37
CA ARG A 113 13.16 6.62 1.75
C ARG A 113 12.05 6.77 0.72
N LEU A 114 10.82 6.82 1.22
CA LEU A 114 9.66 6.96 0.36
C LEU A 114 9.63 8.32 -0.35
N SER A 115 10.14 9.37 0.30
CA SER A 115 10.30 10.70 -0.33
C SER A 115 11.17 10.67 -1.58
N ASP A 116 12.20 9.82 -1.59
CA ASP A 116 13.17 9.76 -2.67
C ASP A 116 12.62 8.96 -3.84
N ILE A 117 11.89 7.89 -3.55
CA ILE A 117 11.11 7.12 -4.54
C ILE A 117 10.05 8.02 -5.20
N LEU A 118 9.26 8.77 -4.41
CA LEU A 118 8.22 9.65 -4.94
C LEU A 118 8.81 10.72 -5.87
N LYS A 119 9.93 11.35 -5.48
CA LYS A 119 10.64 12.33 -6.31
C LYS A 119 11.17 11.69 -7.60
N ALA A 120 11.88 10.57 -7.49
CA ALA A 120 12.47 9.89 -8.64
C ALA A 120 11.39 9.41 -9.64
N LEU A 121 10.29 8.82 -9.16
CA LEU A 121 9.18 8.40 -10.01
C LEU A 121 8.46 9.59 -10.64
N SER A 122 8.27 10.69 -9.90
CA SER A 122 7.60 11.88 -10.44
C SER A 122 8.41 12.51 -11.57
N ILE A 123 9.74 12.56 -11.42
CA ILE A 123 10.65 13.03 -12.47
C ILE A 123 10.61 12.07 -13.67
N LYS A 124 10.79 10.76 -13.45
CA LYS A 124 10.82 9.74 -14.51
C LYS A 124 9.54 9.70 -15.34
N ARG A 125 8.39 9.96 -14.72
CA ARG A 125 7.08 9.94 -15.39
C ARG A 125 6.60 11.31 -15.87
N ASN A 126 7.30 12.39 -15.52
CA ASN A 126 6.87 13.77 -15.78
C ASN A 126 5.44 14.06 -15.26
N THR A 127 5.08 13.44 -14.13
CA THR A 127 3.77 13.56 -13.49
C THR A 127 3.95 13.43 -11.99
N GLU A 128 3.20 14.19 -11.19
CA GLU A 128 3.24 14.03 -9.74
C GLU A 128 2.73 12.64 -9.32
N ILE A 129 3.53 11.92 -8.54
CA ILE A 129 3.17 10.63 -7.94
C ILE A 129 2.96 10.83 -6.45
N THR A 130 1.81 10.38 -5.95
CA THR A 130 1.43 10.57 -4.55
C THR A 130 1.67 9.31 -3.72
N LEU A 131 1.66 9.45 -2.39
CA LEU A 131 1.71 8.31 -1.47
C LEU A 131 0.61 7.28 -1.75
N SER A 132 -0.60 7.75 -2.05
CA SER A 132 -1.75 6.87 -2.37
C SER A 132 -1.48 6.03 -3.62
N ASP A 133 -0.75 6.58 -4.59
CA ASP A 133 -0.42 5.85 -5.82
C ASP A 133 0.56 4.71 -5.55
N ILE A 134 1.56 4.95 -4.68
CA ILE A 134 2.49 3.90 -4.25
C ILE A 134 1.77 2.82 -3.45
N GLN A 135 0.86 3.19 -2.54
CA GLN A 135 0.07 2.20 -1.78
C GLN A 135 -0.77 1.30 -2.71
N LYS A 136 -1.38 1.87 -3.76
CA LYS A 136 -2.12 1.10 -4.76
C LYS A 136 -1.18 0.20 -5.58
N ALA A 137 0.00 0.70 -5.96
CA ALA A 137 1.01 -0.11 -6.66
C ALA A 137 1.49 -1.29 -5.80
N ILE A 138 1.74 -1.09 -4.50
CA ILE A 138 2.09 -2.17 -3.57
C ILE A 138 0.96 -3.18 -3.44
N LYS A 139 -0.30 -2.75 -3.38
CA LYS A 139 -1.46 -3.67 -3.37
C LYS A 139 -1.50 -4.57 -4.60
N ILE A 140 -1.09 -4.06 -5.77
CA ILE A 140 -0.98 -4.83 -7.01
C ILE A 140 0.17 -5.84 -6.97
N LEU A 141 1.26 -5.51 -6.26
CA LEU A 141 2.40 -6.41 -6.06
C LEU A 141 2.14 -7.48 -4.99
N GLN A 142 1.13 -7.29 -4.13
CA GLN A 142 0.84 -8.21 -3.02
C GLN A 142 0.68 -9.70 -3.44
N PRO A 143 0.02 -10.04 -4.57
CA PRO A 143 -0.05 -11.43 -5.04
C PRO A 143 1.30 -12.00 -5.51
N LEU A 144 2.27 -11.15 -5.81
CA LEU A 144 3.64 -11.53 -6.21
C LEU A 144 4.58 -11.67 -5.01
N HIS A 145 4.11 -11.36 -3.80
CA HIS A 145 4.92 -11.56 -2.60
C HIS A 145 5.31 -13.04 -2.50
N ASP A 146 6.62 -13.27 -2.49
CA ASP A 146 7.23 -14.57 -2.29
C ASP A 146 8.15 -14.52 -1.06
N ASN A 147 8.86 -15.60 -0.80
CA ASN A 147 9.78 -15.66 0.35
C ASN A 147 11.04 -14.79 0.16
N GLN A 148 11.17 -14.05 -0.96
CA GLN A 148 12.35 -13.27 -1.34
C GLN A 148 12.07 -11.78 -1.55
N HIS A 149 10.83 -11.40 -1.88
CA HIS A 149 10.44 -10.04 -2.23
C HIS A 149 9.16 -9.66 -1.48
N LEU A 150 9.28 -8.62 -0.65
CA LEU A 150 8.16 -8.06 0.11
C LEU A 150 8.20 -6.54 -0.03
N TYR A 151 7.12 -5.93 -0.49
CA TYR A 151 7.02 -4.48 -0.59
C TYR A 151 6.12 -3.94 0.51
N GLU A 152 6.71 -3.20 1.45
CA GLU A 152 5.97 -2.65 2.58
C GLU A 152 6.48 -1.26 2.95
N ILE A 153 5.54 -0.37 3.31
CA ILE A 153 5.88 0.94 3.84
C ILE A 153 5.98 0.85 5.36
N ILE A 154 7.17 1.12 5.89
CA ILE A 154 7.45 1.10 7.33
C ILE A 154 7.83 2.50 7.83
N PRO A 155 7.26 2.97 8.96
CA PRO A 155 7.68 4.21 9.59
C PRO A 155 8.90 3.99 10.48
N ILE A 156 9.96 4.78 10.28
CA ILE A 156 11.15 4.80 11.14
C ILE A 156 11.42 6.25 11.52
N ASN A 157 11.31 6.57 12.81
CA ASN A 157 11.53 7.92 13.35
C ASN A 157 10.75 9.02 12.59
N GLN A 158 9.43 8.81 12.39
CA GLN A 158 8.52 9.70 11.65
C GLN A 158 8.78 9.83 10.13
N ILE A 159 9.80 9.14 9.61
CA ILE A 159 10.09 9.09 8.17
C ILE A 159 9.56 7.76 7.62
N LEU A 160 8.88 7.82 6.47
CA LEU A 160 8.38 6.63 5.79
C LEU A 160 9.47 6.03 4.89
N TYR A 161 9.69 4.73 5.02
CA TYR A 161 10.59 3.94 4.19
C TYR A 161 9.79 2.88 3.44
N LEU A 162 10.22 2.58 2.22
CA LEU A 162 9.82 1.37 1.52
C LEU A 162 10.87 0.29 1.79
N ARG A 163 10.40 -0.84 2.30
CA ARG A 163 11.17 -2.07 2.45
C ARG A 163 10.84 -2.99 1.28
N SER A 164 11.87 -3.53 0.61
CA SER A 164 11.75 -4.51 -0.49
C SER A 164 12.11 -5.95 -0.10
N GLN A 165 12.64 -6.14 1.13
CA GLN A 165 13.11 -7.43 1.63
C GLN A 165 12.13 -8.04 2.65
N PRO A 166 11.93 -9.37 2.64
CA PRO A 166 11.00 -10.05 3.55
C PRO A 166 11.51 -10.09 5.00
N LYS A 167 12.83 -10.00 5.20
CA LYS A 167 13.43 -10.04 6.54
C LYS A 167 12.97 -8.85 7.37
N GLU A 168 12.39 -9.14 8.52
CA GLU A 168 11.96 -8.13 9.48
C GLU A 168 13.13 -7.47 10.19
N LEU A 169 13.02 -6.15 10.38
CA LEU A 169 13.95 -5.41 11.19
C LEU A 169 13.71 -5.76 12.65
N ASN A 170 14.70 -6.37 13.29
CA ASN A 170 14.65 -6.65 14.71
C ASN A 170 14.71 -5.34 15.53
N ASN A 171 14.36 -5.42 16.82
CA ASN A 171 14.36 -4.25 17.69
C ASN A 171 15.73 -3.55 17.76
N ASP A 172 16.82 -4.31 17.68
CA ASP A 172 18.18 -3.79 17.74
C ASP A 172 18.54 -2.99 16.48
N GLN A 173 18.20 -3.49 15.29
CA GLN A 173 18.37 -2.81 14.01
C GLN A 173 17.53 -1.53 13.95
N MET A 174 16.30 -1.56 14.48
CA MET A 174 15.45 -0.37 14.60
C MET A 174 16.09 0.69 15.50
N LEU A 175 16.67 0.27 16.63
CA LEU A 175 17.40 1.18 17.53
C LEU A 175 18.71 1.70 16.91
N LEU A 176 19.42 0.88 16.13
CA LEU A 176 20.61 1.29 15.37
C LEU A 176 20.25 2.34 14.33
N LEU A 177 19.20 2.11 13.53
CA LEU A 177 18.69 3.07 12.55
C LEU A 177 18.23 4.38 13.21
N THR A 178 17.60 4.28 14.38
CA THR A 178 17.18 5.46 15.16
C THR A 178 18.40 6.24 15.66
N SER A 179 19.40 5.56 16.23
CA SER A 179 20.64 6.18 16.72
C SER A 179 21.42 6.82 15.57
N ALA A 180 21.51 6.14 14.43
CA ALA A 180 22.13 6.66 13.21
C ALA A 180 21.38 7.89 12.68
N SER A 181 20.04 7.87 12.72
CA SER A 181 19.22 9.01 12.28
C SER A 181 19.47 10.26 13.11
N THR A 182 19.77 10.12 14.41
CA THR A 182 20.14 11.25 15.27
C THR A 182 21.58 11.71 15.02
N ASN A 183 22.46 10.81 14.58
CA ASN A 183 23.88 11.04 14.41
C ASN A 183 24.29 11.10 12.92
N ASN A 184 23.60 11.93 12.11
CA ASN A 184 23.94 12.19 10.71
C ASN A 184 24.09 10.95 9.80
N GLY A 185 23.40 9.86 10.12
CA GLY A 185 23.36 8.64 9.31
C GLY A 185 24.41 7.58 9.65
N TRP A 186 25.17 7.74 10.74
CA TRP A 186 26.19 6.76 11.15
C TRP A 186 26.18 6.47 12.66
N VAL A 187 26.72 5.32 13.04
CA VAL A 187 26.94 4.91 14.43
C VAL A 187 28.34 4.34 14.60
N ASP A 188 28.86 4.42 15.81
CA ASP A 188 30.07 3.75 16.24
C ASP A 188 29.78 2.91 17.50
N GLN A 189 30.74 2.08 17.89
CA GLN A 189 30.57 1.24 19.07
C GLN A 189 30.53 2.05 20.37
N SER A 190 31.18 3.23 20.41
CA SER A 190 31.21 4.15 21.54
C SER A 190 29.83 4.74 21.84
N LEU A 191 29.15 5.24 20.80
CA LEU A 191 27.82 5.85 20.91
C LEU A 191 26.78 4.84 21.41
N LEU A 192 26.86 3.59 20.94
CA LEU A 192 25.95 2.55 21.42
C LEU A 192 26.20 2.23 22.90
N GLN A 193 27.45 2.22 23.34
CA GLN A 193 27.80 2.04 24.75
C GLN A 193 27.29 3.20 25.62
N SER A 194 27.41 4.45 25.14
CA SER A 194 26.82 5.60 25.86
C SER A 194 25.30 5.53 25.95
N ASN A 195 24.65 4.88 24.98
CA ASN A 195 23.21 4.61 24.98
C ASN A 195 22.82 3.35 25.79
N GLY A 196 23.75 2.80 26.59
CA GLY A 196 23.49 1.70 27.52
C GLY A 196 23.61 0.30 26.91
N TRP A 197 24.20 0.15 25.72
CA TRP A 197 24.41 -1.16 25.11
C TRP A 197 25.64 -1.85 25.69
N SER A 198 25.54 -3.16 25.92
CA SER A 198 26.72 -3.97 26.21
C SER A 198 27.62 -4.08 24.97
N ILE A 199 28.91 -4.25 25.21
CA ILE A 199 29.93 -4.40 24.15
C ILE A 199 29.57 -5.53 23.19
N ASP A 200 29.17 -6.68 23.72
CA ASP A 200 28.84 -7.85 22.90
C ASP A 200 27.53 -7.66 22.11
N ARG A 201 26.52 -7.00 22.69
CA ARG A 201 25.28 -6.68 21.97
C ARG A 201 25.57 -5.72 20.82
N ALA A 202 26.29 -4.63 21.07
CA ALA A 202 26.65 -3.67 20.03
C ALA A 202 27.44 -4.34 18.90
N ARG A 203 28.46 -5.15 19.24
CA ARG A 203 29.27 -5.87 18.26
C ARG A 203 28.45 -6.86 17.44
N ASN A 204 27.60 -7.66 18.09
CA ASN A 204 26.80 -8.68 17.39
C ASN A 204 25.74 -8.03 16.49
N SER A 205 25.05 -7.00 16.96
CA SER A 205 24.01 -6.32 16.18
C SER A 205 24.60 -5.54 15.00
N LEU A 206 25.77 -4.89 15.17
CA LEU A 206 26.47 -4.25 14.05
C LEU A 206 26.97 -5.27 13.02
N ARG A 207 27.53 -6.40 13.49
CA ARG A 207 27.96 -7.49 12.59
C ARG A 207 26.79 -8.06 11.81
N GLN A 208 25.65 -8.29 12.47
CA GLN A 208 24.42 -8.75 11.81
C GLN A 208 23.95 -7.74 10.76
N ALA A 209 23.92 -6.45 11.10
CA ALA A 209 23.51 -5.36 10.20
C ALA A 209 24.38 -5.26 8.94
N VAL A 210 25.67 -5.58 9.05
CA VAL A 210 26.60 -5.59 7.91
C VAL A 210 26.48 -6.90 7.12
N MET A 211 26.61 -8.05 7.79
CA MET A 211 26.79 -9.34 7.11
C MET A 211 25.47 -9.95 6.65
N ASP A 212 24.45 -9.92 7.51
CA ASP A 212 23.21 -10.66 7.28
C ASP A 212 22.12 -9.78 6.68
N ASP A 213 22.15 -8.47 6.93
CA ASP A 213 21.14 -7.53 6.45
C ASP A 213 21.63 -6.68 5.27
N GLY A 214 22.94 -6.41 5.17
CA GLY A 214 23.50 -5.58 4.11
C GLY A 214 23.02 -4.12 4.12
N ILE A 215 22.46 -3.64 5.25
CA ILE A 215 21.91 -2.27 5.39
C ILE A 215 22.95 -1.25 5.86
N VAL A 216 24.19 -1.69 6.11
CA VAL A 216 25.27 -0.88 6.71
C VAL A 216 26.55 -0.95 5.90
N TRP A 217 27.19 0.20 5.71
CA TRP A 217 28.54 0.32 5.17
C TRP A 217 29.55 0.57 6.28
N ILE A 218 30.73 -0.01 6.14
CA ILE A 218 31.83 0.16 7.09
C ILE A 218 32.81 1.18 6.55
N ASP A 219 33.14 2.17 7.37
CA ASP A 219 34.24 3.10 7.14
C ASP A 219 35.35 2.89 8.18
N ASN A 220 36.53 2.54 7.69
CA ASN A 220 37.76 2.29 8.47
C ASN A 220 38.82 3.38 8.27
N GLN A 221 38.47 4.52 7.66
CA GLN A 221 39.44 5.59 7.38
C GLN A 221 39.77 6.44 8.63
N GLU A 222 38.93 6.36 9.67
CA GLU A 222 39.13 7.05 10.94
C GLU A 222 39.68 6.12 12.04
N PRO A 223 40.22 6.67 13.15
CA PRO A 223 40.72 5.88 14.28
C PRO A 223 39.68 4.96 14.92
N GLN A 224 38.40 5.28 14.75
CA GLN A 224 37.27 4.45 15.16
C GLN A 224 36.45 4.05 13.94
N ILE A 225 36.05 2.77 13.90
CA ILE A 225 35.22 2.23 12.82
C ILE A 225 33.83 2.87 12.91
N LYS A 226 33.40 3.47 11.80
CA LYS A 226 32.07 4.04 11.65
C LYS A 226 31.21 3.15 10.76
N TYR A 227 29.95 3.02 11.15
CA TYR A 227 28.95 2.22 10.47
C TYR A 227 27.88 3.16 9.91
N TYR A 228 27.87 3.32 8.60
CA TYR A 228 26.98 4.22 7.87
C TYR A 228 25.74 3.49 7.39
N PHE A 229 24.56 4.10 7.49
CA PHE A 229 23.31 3.54 6.99
C PHE A 229 22.89 4.26 5.71
N PRO A 230 23.09 3.64 4.52
CA PRO A 230 22.86 4.32 3.25
C PRO A 230 21.41 4.78 3.07
N ALA A 231 20.45 4.01 3.60
CA ALA A 231 19.03 4.36 3.60
C ALA A 231 18.73 5.73 4.24
N LEU A 232 19.60 6.23 5.12
CA LEU A 232 19.45 7.53 5.80
C LEU A 232 20.03 8.71 5.02
N PHE A 233 20.65 8.50 3.87
CA PHE A 233 21.08 9.60 3.00
C PHE A 233 19.99 9.98 2.01
N GLN A 234 19.99 11.24 1.57
CA GLN A 234 19.05 11.71 0.56
C GLN A 234 19.62 11.45 -0.84
N GLY A 235 18.75 11.14 -1.79
CA GLY A 235 19.12 11.06 -3.21
C GLY A 235 19.79 9.75 -3.62
N VAL A 236 19.76 8.73 -2.77
CA VAL A 236 20.32 7.40 -3.07
C VAL A 236 19.68 6.78 -4.30
N VAL A 237 18.39 7.05 -4.53
CA VAL A 237 17.70 6.57 -5.74
C VAL A 237 18.28 7.24 -7.00
N ASN A 238 18.52 8.56 -6.96
CA ASN A 238 19.04 9.32 -8.11
C ASN A 238 20.50 8.98 -8.46
N THR A 239 21.25 8.39 -7.53
CA THR A 239 22.63 7.96 -7.81
C THR A 239 22.70 6.65 -8.59
N VAL A 240 21.59 5.91 -8.67
CA VAL A 240 21.54 4.57 -9.29
C VAL A 240 20.61 4.51 -10.49
N VAL A 241 19.52 5.29 -10.48
CA VAL A 241 18.44 5.29 -11.48
C VAL A 241 18.52 6.54 -12.34
#